data_AF-A0A285NMX8-F1
#
_entry.id   AF-A0A285NMX8-F1
#
_cell.length_a   1.000
_cell.length_b   1.000
_cell.length_c   1.000
_cell.angle_alpha   90.00
_cell.angle_beta   90.00
_cell.angle_gamma   90.00
#
_symmetry.space_group_name_H-M   'P 1'
#
loop_
_entity.id
_entity.type
_entity.pdbx_description
1 polymer ?
#
loop_
_entity_poly.entity_id
_entity_poly.type
_entity_poly.pdbx_seq_one_letter_code
_entity_poly.pdbx_strand_id
1 'polypeptide(L)'
;MVREEDIIARSVSIEVVGEISRCKEGTNSRFYCLPVIIHFDNGEKREYMLKAFGEPKTLQDFLENKKGLKDRMEKGFALLRNGEIRYVSYLFQEASS
;
A
#
# COMPACT_ATOMS: atom_id res chain seq x y z
N MET A 1 -11.00 3.75 13.94
CA MET A 1 -10.91 2.28 13.78
C MET A 1 -11.62 1.92 12.50
N VAL A 2 -10.97 1.22 11.58
CA VAL A 2 -11.64 0.61 10.43
C VAL A 2 -12.48 -0.53 10.98
N ARG A 3 -13.78 -0.56 10.70
CA ARG A 3 -14.61 -1.71 11.05
C ARG A 3 -14.53 -2.72 9.90
N GLU A 4 -14.46 -4.01 10.21
CA GLU A 4 -14.40 -5.04 9.15
C GLU A 4 -15.61 -5.01 8.22
N GLU A 5 -16.78 -4.58 8.72
CA GLU A 5 -18.02 -4.38 7.95
C GLU A 5 -17.90 -3.35 6.80
N ASP A 6 -16.87 -2.49 6.83
CA ASP A 6 -16.61 -1.51 5.78
C ASP A 6 -15.72 -2.04 4.65
N ILE A 7 -15.07 -3.20 4.81
CA ILE A 7 -14.15 -3.78 3.83
C ILE A 7 -14.94 -4.47 2.72
N ILE A 8 -14.74 -4.04 1.47
CA ILE A 8 -15.40 -4.64 0.30
C ILE A 8 -14.46 -5.54 -0.52
N ALA A 9 -13.14 -5.36 -0.39
CA ALA A 9 -12.14 -6.20 -1.04
C ALA A 9 -10.77 -6.08 -0.36
N ARG A 10 -9.89 -7.05 -0.60
CA ARG A 10 -8.52 -7.12 -0.09
C ARG A 10 -7.52 -7.14 -1.24
N SER A 11 -6.34 -6.57 -0.98
CA SER A 11 -5.30 -6.51 -1.99
C SER A 11 -4.68 -7.89 -2.22
N VAL A 12 -4.40 -8.19 -3.48
CA VAL A 12 -3.78 -9.45 -3.91
C VAL A 12 -2.42 -9.22 -4.59
N SER A 13 -2.25 -8.07 -5.25
CA SER A 13 -0.98 -7.70 -5.88
C SER A 13 -0.85 -6.18 -6.01
N ILE A 14 0.39 -5.72 -6.19
CA ILE A 14 0.72 -4.32 -6.41
C ILE A 14 1.56 -4.22 -7.67
N GLU A 15 1.05 -3.49 -8.66
CA GLU A 15 1.74 -3.17 -9.91
C GLU A 15 2.42 -1.80 -9.78
N VAL A 16 3.69 -1.72 -10.14
CA VAL A 16 4.46 -0.47 -10.11
C VAL A 16 4.32 0.22 -11.46
N VAL A 17 3.77 1.43 -11.47
CA VAL A 17 3.45 2.17 -12.71
C VAL A 17 4.31 3.42 -12.91
N GLY A 18 5.31 3.63 -12.07
CA GLY A 18 6.27 4.71 -12.22
C GLY A 18 7.48 4.55 -11.30
N GLU A 19 8.24 5.64 -11.16
CA GLU A 19 9.51 5.63 -10.44
C GLU A 19 9.41 6.34 -9.09
N ILE A 20 10.33 6.00 -8.18
CA ILE A 20 10.44 6.70 -6.90
C ILE A 20 10.85 8.14 -7.18
N SER A 21 10.03 9.09 -6.73
CA SER A 21 10.30 10.52 -6.85
C SER A 21 9.98 11.24 -5.55
N ARG A 22 10.53 12.44 -5.33
CA ARG A 22 10.06 13.26 -4.21
C ARG A 22 8.61 13.69 -4.47
N CYS A 23 7.77 13.56 -3.45
CA CYS A 23 6.38 14.00 -3.55
C CYS A 23 6.35 15.52 -3.82
N LYS A 24 5.68 15.95 -4.90
CA LYS A 24 5.76 17.32 -5.42
C LYS A 24 4.83 18.35 -4.74
N GLU A 25 4.28 18.06 -3.55
CA GLU A 25 3.29 18.95 -2.90
C GLU A 25 3.64 19.33 -1.45
N GLY A 26 3.78 20.64 -1.21
CA GLY A 26 3.67 21.28 0.11
C GLY A 26 4.48 20.65 1.25
N THR A 27 3.82 20.46 2.40
CA THR A 27 4.35 19.83 3.63
C THR A 27 4.88 18.40 3.42
N ASN A 28 4.62 17.77 2.27
CA ASN A 28 5.08 16.43 1.95
C ASN A 28 6.44 16.39 1.22
N SER A 29 7.15 17.51 1.10
CA SER A 29 8.47 17.58 0.45
C SER A 29 9.56 16.69 1.10
N ARG A 30 9.30 16.17 2.31
CA ARG A 30 10.13 15.21 3.04
C ARG A 30 9.83 13.75 2.68
N PHE A 31 8.81 13.50 1.87
CA PHE A 31 8.43 12.15 1.47
C PHE A 31 8.90 11.82 0.06
N TYR A 32 9.27 10.56 -0.12
CA TYR A 32 9.40 9.92 -1.41
C TYR A 32 8.11 9.19 -1.73
N CYS A 33 7.66 9.32 -2.97
CA CYS A 33 6.42 8.78 -3.50
C CYS A 33 6.74 7.76 -4.60
N LEU A 34 6.01 6.65 -4.61
CA LEU A 34 6.01 5.66 -5.69
C LEU A 34 4.57 5.39 -6.13
N PRO A 35 4.19 5.76 -7.37
CA PRO A 35 2.87 5.48 -7.89
C PRO A 35 2.73 3.98 -8.20
N VAL A 36 1.64 3.38 -7.73
CA VAL A 36 1.32 1.97 -7.91
C VAL A 36 -0.16 1.77 -8.21
N ILE A 37 -0.51 0.63 -8.80
CA ILE A 37 -1.87 0.15 -8.91
C ILE A 37 -2.02 -1.04 -7.97
N ILE A 38 -2.99 -0.96 -7.06
CA ILE A 38 -3.34 -2.06 -6.18
C ILE A 38 -4.47 -2.86 -6.83
N HIS A 39 -4.27 -4.15 -6.98
CA HIS A 39 -5.27 -5.10 -7.46
C HIS A 39 -5.96 -5.73 -6.27
N PHE A 40 -7.28 -5.77 -6.32
CA PHE A 40 -8.12 -6.33 -5.27
C PHE A 40 -8.77 -7.65 -5.73
N ASP A 41 -9.09 -8.53 -4.79
CA ASP A 41 -9.69 -9.85 -5.08
C ASP A 41 -11.07 -9.77 -5.77
N ASN A 42 -11.78 -8.65 -5.60
CA ASN A 42 -13.05 -8.39 -6.29
C ASN A 42 -12.87 -7.94 -7.75
N GLY A 43 -11.63 -7.90 -8.26
CA GLY A 43 -11.28 -7.47 -9.61
C GLY A 43 -11.07 -5.96 -9.77
N GLU A 44 -11.29 -5.15 -8.72
CA GLU A 44 -11.01 -3.73 -8.79
C GLU A 44 -9.51 -3.44 -8.84
N LYS A 45 -9.17 -2.36 -9.56
CA LYS A 45 -7.83 -1.81 -9.65
C LYS A 45 -7.89 -0.35 -9.22
N ARG A 46 -7.06 0.04 -8.26
CA ARG A 46 -7.03 1.42 -7.78
C ARG A 46 -5.62 1.97 -7.76
N GLU A 47 -5.48 3.17 -8.29
CA GLU A 47 -4.25 3.95 -8.17
C GLU A 47 -4.01 4.31 -6.71
N TYR A 48 -2.77 4.13 -6.28
CA TYR A 48 -2.32 4.43 -4.94
C TYR A 48 -0.90 4.98 -4.96
N MET A 49 -0.55 5.74 -3.93
CA MET A 49 0.77 6.33 -3.79
C MET A 49 1.43 5.78 -2.53
N LEU A 50 2.42 4.90 -2.71
CA LEU A 50 3.26 4.49 -1.59
C LEU A 50 4.15 5.67 -1.20
N LYS A 51 4.29 5.91 0.11
CA LYS A 51 5.07 7.02 0.64
C LYS A 51 6.09 6.51 1.66
N ALA A 52 7.32 7.00 1.57
CA ALA A 52 8.35 6.81 2.58
C ALA A 52 8.85 8.16 3.09
N PHE A 53 9.00 8.29 4.40
CA PHE A 53 9.41 9.53 5.05
C PHE A 53 10.94 9.62 5.15
N GLY A 54 11.49 10.78 4.80
CA GLY A 54 12.91 11.11 4.94
C GLY A 54 13.80 10.48 3.87
N GLU A 55 13.67 9.17 3.65
CA GLU A 55 14.50 8.38 2.74
C GLU A 55 13.66 7.44 1.84
N PRO A 56 14.09 7.21 0.59
CA PRO A 56 13.39 6.29 -0.33
C PRO A 56 13.65 4.81 -0.03
N LYS A 57 14.48 4.50 0.97
CA LYS A 57 14.98 3.14 1.24
C LYS A 57 13.88 2.10 1.38
N THR A 58 12.78 2.42 2.07
CA THR A 58 11.64 1.49 2.20
C THR A 58 10.96 1.20 0.86
N LEU A 59 10.89 2.19 -0.04
CA LEU A 59 10.35 2.00 -1.38
C LEU A 59 11.33 1.20 -2.26
N GLN A 60 12.64 1.42 -2.11
CA GLN A 60 13.66 0.63 -2.79
C GLN A 60 13.63 -0.84 -2.33
N ASP A 61 13.61 -1.06 -1.02
CA ASP A 61 13.50 -2.40 -0.42
C ASP A 61 12.21 -3.11 -0.89
N PHE A 62 11.12 -2.36 -1.12
CA PHE A 62 9.88 -2.88 -1.69
C PHE A 62 10.06 -3.31 -3.15
N LEU A 63 10.69 -2.47 -4.00
CA LEU A 63 10.97 -2.79 -5.40
C LEU A 63 11.88 -4.01 -5.55
N GLU A 64 12.89 -4.14 -4.69
CA GLU A 64 13.83 -5.28 -4.67
C GLU A 64 13.25 -6.53 -3.97
N ASN A 65 12.01 -6.46 -3.47
CA ASN A 65 11.39 -7.48 -2.62
C ASN A 65 12.30 -7.97 -1.47
N LYS A 66 13.04 -7.05 -0.87
CA LYS A 66 14.01 -7.38 0.15
C LYS A 66 13.31 -7.95 1.37
N LYS A 67 13.75 -9.12 1.83
CA LYS A 67 13.13 -9.87 2.95
C LYS A 67 11.63 -10.17 2.76
N GLY A 68 11.14 -10.24 1.51
CA GLY A 68 9.72 -10.48 1.23
C GLY A 68 8.82 -9.27 1.55
N LEU A 69 9.37 -8.06 1.57
CA LEU A 69 8.61 -6.85 1.88
C LEU A 69 7.48 -6.62 0.88
N LYS A 70 7.71 -6.88 -0.41
CA LYS A 70 6.69 -6.75 -1.44
C LYS A 70 5.54 -7.71 -1.18
N ASP A 71 5.84 -9.00 -1.01
CA ASP A 71 4.84 -10.04 -0.76
C ASP A 71 3.93 -9.74 0.44
N ARG A 72 4.53 -9.18 1.50
CA ARG A 72 3.78 -8.76 2.71
C ARG A 72 2.89 -7.57 2.43
N MET A 73 3.41 -6.56 1.75
CA MET A 73 2.65 -5.35 1.42
C MET A 73 1.51 -5.63 0.44
N GLU A 74 1.70 -6.53 -0.52
CA GLU A 74 0.69 -6.91 -1.51
C GLU A 74 -0.59 -7.48 -0.88
N LYS A 75 -0.50 -8.06 0.32
CA LYS A 75 -1.64 -8.60 1.08
C LYS A 75 -2.09 -7.69 2.23
N GLY A 76 -1.49 -6.51 2.33
CA GLY A 76 -1.64 -5.63 3.48
C GLY A 76 -2.72 -4.57 3.35
N PHE A 77 -3.40 -4.43 2.20
CA PHE A 77 -4.37 -3.37 1.96
C PHE A 77 -5.81 -3.89 1.84
N ALA A 78 -6.75 -3.05 2.25
CA ALA A 78 -8.18 -3.25 2.09
C ALA A 78 -8.81 -2.06 1.36
N LEU A 79 -9.74 -2.36 0.46
CA LEU A 79 -10.63 -1.38 -0.15
C LEU A 79 -11.90 -1.30 0.68
N LEU A 80 -12.25 -0.08 1.09
CA LEU A 80 -13.44 0.19 1.87
C LEU A 80 -14.62 0.57 0.97
N ARG A 81 -15.85 0.41 1.48
CA ARG A 81 -17.09 0.74 0.76
C ARG A 81 -17.17 2.20 0.31
N ASN A 82 -16.51 3.10 1.02
CA ASN A 82 -16.40 4.52 0.67
C ASN A 82 -15.34 4.82 -0.42
N GLY A 83 -14.66 3.80 -0.95
CA GLY A 83 -13.60 3.92 -1.95
C GLY A 83 -12.21 4.22 -1.38
N GLU A 84 -12.07 4.32 -0.05
CA GLU A 84 -10.77 4.54 0.59
C GLU A 84 -9.94 3.24 0.63
N ILE A 85 -8.63 3.37 0.41
CA ILE A 85 -7.68 2.27 0.59
C ILE A 85 -6.98 2.43 1.93
N ARG A 86 -7.01 1.37 2.75
CA ARG A 86 -6.33 1.35 4.06
C ARG A 86 -5.34 0.21 4.15
N TYR A 87 -4.18 0.50 4.76
CA TYR A 87 -3.25 -0.54 5.18
C TYR A 87 -3.80 -1.19 6.46
N VAL A 88 -4.14 -2.47 6.38
CA VAL A 88 -4.80 -3.27 7.42
C VAL A 88 -3.94 -4.45 7.89
N SER A 89 -2.63 -4.46 7.58
CA SER A 89 -1.74 -5.57 7.93
C SER A 89 -1.70 -5.92 9.43
N TYR A 90 -2.12 -5.02 10.33
CA TYR A 90 -2.23 -5.29 11.77
C TYR A 90 -3.45 -6.14 12.15
N LEU A 91 -4.58 -6.05 11.41
CA LEU A 91 -5.77 -6.88 11.66
C LEU A 91 -5.49 -8.38 11.46
N PHE A 92 -4.43 -8.71 10.73
CA PHE A 92 -4.05 -10.09 10.42
C PHE A 92 -2.92 -10.64 11.29
N GLN A 93 -2.29 -9.82 12.14
CA GLN A 93 -1.34 -10.31 13.15
C GLN A 93 -2.05 -10.91 14.36
N GLU A 94 -3.28 -10.50 14.66
CA GLU A 94 -4.06 -11.03 15.79
C GLU A 94 -4.82 -12.33 15.47
N ALA A 95 -4.99 -12.68 14.19
CA ALA A 95 -5.63 -13.94 13.79
C ALA A 95 -4.67 -15.16 13.80
N SER A 96 -3.46 -15.00 14.35
CA SER A 96 -2.43 -16.06 14.40
C SER A 96 -1.74 -16.17 15.76
N SER A 97 -2.38 -15.71 16.85
CA SER A 97 -1.96 -15.99 18.24
C SER A 97 -2.93 -16.92 18.95
#